data_AF-A0A966X6E1-F1
#
_entry.id   AF-A0A966X6E1-F1
#
_cell.length_a   1.000
_cell.length_b   1.000
_cell.length_c   1.000
_cell.angle_alpha   90.00
_cell.angle_beta   90.00
_cell.angle_gamma   90.00
#
_symmetry.space_group_name_H-M   'P 1'
#
loop_
_entity.id
_entity.type
_entity.pdbx_description
1 polymer ?
#
loop_
_entity_poly.entity_id
_entity_poly.type
_entity_poly.pdbx_seq_one_letter_code
_entity_poly.pdbx_strand_id
1 'polypeptide(L)'
;FKPLGMNDSGFAVAESQRDRFCSLYRPTNGAQLGGAMANPFEDRPTGIQLLDPMNESAYLKMPNYLSGGGGLVSTLSDYGRFCQALLGGGELDGQRILSPKTLAYMRLNQLPQNKDMAAMGQPVWSETSYEGIGFGIGWAVVIDPATANIVTSVGEHHWGGAASTFFWIDPVEDLYTVFLTQLVPSSTYPLRRELRARVYQSLID
;
A
#
# COMPACT_ATOMS: atom_id res chain seq x y z
N PHE A 1 -17.34 1.04 0.03
CA PHE A 1 -17.45 0.64 1.46
C PHE A 1 -18.63 -0.27 1.72
N LYS A 2 -19.89 0.22 1.60
CA LYS A 2 -21.11 -0.54 1.94
C LYS A 2 -21.20 -1.98 1.40
N PRO A 3 -20.95 -2.29 0.10
CA PRO A 3 -21.07 -3.66 -0.39
C PRO A 3 -20.12 -4.65 0.28
N LEU A 4 -18.96 -4.17 0.72
CA LEU A 4 -17.96 -4.98 1.40
C LEU A 4 -18.07 -4.86 2.92
N GLY A 5 -19.04 -4.15 3.48
CA GLY A 5 -19.15 -3.98 4.94
C GLY A 5 -17.95 -3.28 5.60
N MET A 6 -17.26 -2.40 4.86
CA MET A 6 -16.14 -1.61 5.38
C MET A 6 -16.69 -0.42 6.17
N ASN A 7 -16.93 -0.60 7.47
CA ASN A 7 -17.69 0.35 8.28
C ASN A 7 -16.83 1.45 8.93
N ASP A 8 -15.51 1.26 8.94
CA ASP A 8 -14.53 2.16 9.55
C ASP A 8 -13.67 2.87 8.48
N SER A 9 -14.07 2.76 7.21
CA SER A 9 -13.38 3.37 6.07
C SER A 9 -14.10 4.61 5.59
N GLY A 10 -13.37 5.70 5.41
CA GLY A 10 -13.95 6.98 4.98
C GLY A 10 -12.92 8.09 4.85
N PHE A 11 -13.41 9.29 4.55
CA PHE A 11 -12.58 10.51 4.45
C PHE A 11 -12.44 11.26 5.79
N ALA A 12 -13.13 10.80 6.83
CA ALA A 12 -13.03 11.31 8.18
C ALA A 12 -13.32 10.18 9.19
N VAL A 13 -12.73 10.30 10.38
CA VAL A 13 -12.95 9.40 11.51
C VAL A 13 -14.29 9.75 12.15
N ALA A 14 -15.17 8.76 12.33
CA ALA A 14 -16.43 8.96 13.03
C ALA A 14 -16.18 9.36 14.49
N GLU A 15 -17.05 10.19 15.06
CA GLU A 15 -16.89 10.70 16.42
C GLU A 15 -16.75 9.59 17.47
N SER A 16 -17.52 8.50 17.31
CA SER A 16 -17.48 7.32 18.17
C SER A 16 -16.22 6.44 18.01
N GLN A 17 -15.29 6.80 17.11
CA GLN A 17 -14.13 5.99 16.76
C GLN A 17 -12.80 6.74 16.94
N ARG A 18 -12.85 7.99 17.43
CA ARG A 18 -11.66 8.86 17.56
C ARG A 18 -10.60 8.31 18.51
N ASP A 19 -11.01 7.53 19.50
CA ASP A 19 -10.14 6.86 20.48
C ASP A 19 -9.23 5.80 19.86
N ARG A 20 -9.60 5.26 18.69
CA ARG A 20 -8.81 4.26 17.94
C ARG A 20 -7.96 4.87 16.83
N PHE A 21 -8.03 6.18 16.61
CA PHE A 21 -7.26 6.83 15.55
C PHE A 21 -5.77 6.92 15.95
N CYS A 22 -4.88 6.51 15.06
CA CYS A 22 -3.44 6.50 15.34
C CYS A 22 -2.81 7.86 15.04
N SER A 23 -1.83 8.26 15.86
CA SER A 23 -0.99 9.42 15.55
C SER A 23 -0.01 9.11 14.40
N LEU A 24 0.34 10.12 13.60
CA LEU A 24 1.35 10.03 12.55
C LEU A 24 2.70 10.50 13.04
N TYR A 25 3.74 9.78 12.65
CA TYR A 25 5.12 10.09 13.01
C TYR A 25 6.00 10.26 11.78
N ARG A 26 7.15 10.89 11.98
CA ARG A 26 8.27 10.95 11.04
C ARG A 26 9.59 10.73 11.78
N PRO A 27 10.68 10.28 11.14
CA PRO A 27 11.96 10.21 11.82
C PRO A 27 12.48 11.63 12.18
N THR A 28 13.23 11.76 13.27
CA THR A 28 13.82 13.05 13.70
C THR A 28 14.92 13.55 12.77
N ASN A 29 15.57 12.64 12.05
CA ASN A 29 16.62 12.87 11.06
C ASN A 29 16.46 11.87 9.90
N GLY A 30 17.21 12.04 8.82
CA GLY A 30 17.14 11.18 7.65
C GLY A 30 16.06 11.55 6.65
N ALA A 31 15.47 10.55 5.99
CA ALA A 31 14.66 10.75 4.79
C ALA A 31 13.42 11.58 5.12
N GLN A 32 13.16 12.60 4.29
CA GLN A 32 11.95 13.40 4.38
C GLN A 32 11.11 13.19 3.12
N LEU A 33 9.80 13.36 3.26
CA LEU A 33 8.88 13.27 2.13
C LEU A 33 9.28 14.31 1.06
N GLY A 34 9.54 13.85 -0.16
CA GLY A 34 10.02 14.70 -1.26
C GLY A 34 11.49 15.14 -1.15
N GLY A 35 12.23 14.66 -0.15
CA GLY A 35 13.66 14.88 0.00
C GLY A 35 14.50 13.81 -0.72
N ALA A 36 15.81 14.05 -0.77
CA ALA A 36 16.78 13.04 -1.19
C ALA A 36 16.78 11.86 -0.20
N MET A 37 17.21 10.69 -0.66
CA MET A 37 17.37 9.52 0.21
C MET A 37 18.26 9.83 1.40
N ALA A 38 17.80 9.44 2.58
CA ALA A 38 18.73 9.16 3.67
C ALA A 38 19.50 7.90 3.34
N ASN A 39 20.80 7.91 3.60
CA ASN A 39 21.60 6.70 3.57
C ASN A 39 21.22 5.86 4.81
N PRO A 40 20.58 4.69 4.69
CA PRO A 40 20.12 3.92 5.86
C PRO A 40 21.26 3.38 6.75
N PHE A 41 22.53 3.50 6.31
CA PHE A 41 23.70 3.18 7.11
C PHE A 41 24.27 4.38 7.87
N GLU A 42 24.08 5.60 7.37
CA GLU A 42 24.62 6.84 7.98
C GLU A 42 23.53 7.66 8.68
N ASP A 43 22.31 7.66 8.14
CA ASP A 43 21.16 8.47 8.53
C ASP A 43 20.07 7.63 9.20
N ARG A 44 20.46 6.65 10.03
CA ARG A 44 19.47 5.89 10.79
C ARG A 44 18.66 6.84 11.66
N PRO A 45 17.32 6.72 11.66
CA PRO A 45 16.47 7.46 12.57
C PRO A 45 16.95 7.24 14.00
N THR A 46 17.43 8.29 14.67
CA THR A 46 17.80 8.22 16.09
C THR A 46 16.59 8.41 17.01
N GLY A 47 15.44 8.77 16.43
CA GLY A 47 14.17 8.94 17.10
C GLY A 47 13.03 9.15 16.11
N ILE A 48 11.82 9.28 16.66
CA ILE A 48 10.61 9.63 15.93
C ILE A 48 10.02 10.92 16.50
N GLN A 49 9.51 11.77 15.62
CA GLN A 49 8.79 12.99 15.93
C GLN A 49 7.31 12.79 15.62
N LEU A 50 6.46 13.24 16.55
CA LEU A 50 5.02 13.34 16.34
C LEU A 50 4.72 14.40 15.27
N LEU A 51 4.07 13.97 14.18
CA LEU A 51 3.72 14.82 13.04
C LEU A 51 2.24 15.19 13.02
N ASP A 52 1.36 14.21 13.27
CA ASP A 52 -0.09 14.40 13.36
C ASP A 52 -0.60 13.74 14.64
N PRO A 53 -0.88 14.50 15.71
CA PRO A 53 -1.45 13.96 16.94
C PRO A 53 -2.89 13.50 16.71
N MET A 54 -3.22 12.30 17.18
CA MET A 54 -4.54 11.68 16.95
C MET A 54 -5.74 12.55 17.33
N ASN A 55 -5.59 13.41 18.34
CA ASN A 55 -6.66 14.24 18.91
C ASN A 55 -6.80 15.62 18.25
N GLU A 56 -5.86 16.02 17.39
CA GLU A 56 -5.91 17.30 16.66
C GLU A 56 -5.88 17.11 15.14
N SER A 57 -5.91 15.86 14.69
CA SER A 57 -5.81 15.53 13.27
C SER A 57 -6.93 16.13 12.43
N ALA A 58 -6.56 16.53 11.21
CA ALA A 58 -7.52 16.98 10.20
C ALA A 58 -8.56 15.91 9.85
N TYR A 59 -8.24 14.62 10.03
CA TYR A 59 -9.16 13.51 9.79
C TYR A 59 -10.32 13.42 10.80
N LEU A 60 -10.28 14.19 11.89
CA LEU A 60 -11.41 14.27 12.84
C LEU A 60 -12.60 15.09 12.31
N LYS A 61 -12.44 15.72 11.14
CA LYS A 61 -13.44 16.53 10.45
C LYS A 61 -13.54 16.11 8.99
N MET A 62 -14.73 16.26 8.40
CA MET A 62 -14.92 16.00 6.97
C MET A 62 -14.14 17.02 6.14
N PRO A 63 -13.28 16.59 5.21
CA PRO A 63 -12.54 17.52 4.35
C PRO A 63 -13.48 18.12 3.28
N ASN A 64 -13.15 19.32 2.84
CA ASN A 64 -13.88 20.00 1.75
C ASN A 64 -13.62 19.34 0.38
N TYR A 65 -12.54 18.57 0.26
CA TYR A 65 -12.15 17.90 -0.97
C TYR A 65 -11.87 16.41 -0.70
N LEU A 66 -12.58 15.55 -1.43
CA LEU A 66 -12.45 14.09 -1.34
C LEU A 66 -11.50 13.61 -2.43
N SER A 67 -10.22 13.52 -2.08
CA SER A 67 -9.15 13.16 -3.01
C SER A 67 -9.14 11.65 -3.29
N GLY A 68 -9.21 11.26 -4.57
CA GLY A 68 -9.12 9.86 -4.99
C GLY A 68 -7.71 9.25 -4.87
N GLY A 69 -6.66 10.08 -4.84
CA GLY A 69 -5.26 9.63 -4.77
C GLY A 69 -4.71 9.46 -3.35
N GLY A 70 -5.47 9.87 -2.34
CA GLY A 70 -5.08 9.83 -0.93
C GLY A 70 -6.01 10.67 -0.06
N GLY A 71 -6.13 10.36 1.23
CA GLY A 71 -7.07 11.03 2.14
C GLY A 71 -8.14 10.12 2.75
N LEU A 72 -8.03 8.80 2.56
CA LEU A 72 -8.86 7.84 3.29
C LEU A 72 -8.19 7.44 4.60
N VAL A 73 -9.00 7.29 5.64
CA VAL A 73 -8.72 6.50 6.83
C VAL A 73 -9.42 5.15 6.71
N SER A 74 -8.84 4.12 7.29
CA SER A 74 -9.33 2.74 7.26
C SER A 74 -8.75 1.95 8.43
N THR A 75 -9.26 0.74 8.64
CA THR A 75 -8.70 -0.24 9.57
C THR A 75 -8.09 -1.42 8.81
N LEU A 76 -7.32 -2.25 9.54
CA LEU A 76 -6.79 -3.52 9.02
C LEU A 76 -7.93 -4.44 8.56
N SER A 77 -9.02 -4.51 9.33
CA SER A 77 -10.17 -5.36 9.01
C SER A 77 -10.88 -4.91 7.73
N ASP A 78 -11.17 -3.61 7.60
CA ASP A 78 -11.83 -3.07 6.41
C ASP A 78 -10.98 -3.23 5.15
N TYR A 79 -9.70 -2.89 5.23
CA TYR A 79 -8.80 -3.00 4.08
C TYR A 79 -8.55 -4.48 3.71
N GLY A 80 -8.51 -5.37 4.71
CA GLY A 80 -8.49 -6.82 4.50
C GLY A 80 -9.72 -7.32 3.75
N ARG A 81 -10.92 -6.81 4.04
CA ARG A 81 -12.14 -7.15 3.27
C ARG A 81 -12.06 -6.68 1.82
N PHE A 82 -11.47 -5.51 1.56
CA PHE A 82 -11.19 -5.07 0.20
C PHE A 82 -10.20 -6.00 -0.51
N CYS A 83 -9.07 -6.33 0.11
CA CYS A 83 -8.09 -7.25 -0.46
C CYS A 83 -8.67 -8.65 -0.70
N GLN A 84 -9.44 -9.19 0.25
CA GLN A 84 -10.11 -10.49 0.11
C GLN A 84 -11.11 -10.49 -1.06
N ALA A 85 -11.88 -9.40 -1.24
CA ALA A 85 -12.79 -9.29 -2.37
C ALA A 85 -12.04 -9.30 -3.71
N LEU A 86 -10.89 -8.64 -3.79
CA LEU A 86 -10.04 -8.67 -4.99
C LEU A 86 -9.43 -10.06 -5.21
N LEU A 87 -8.91 -10.70 -4.16
CA LEU A 87 -8.39 -12.07 -4.25
C LEU A 87 -9.48 -13.04 -4.74
N GLY A 88 -10.70 -12.91 -4.20
CA GLY A 88 -11.91 -13.64 -4.60
C GLY A 88 -12.51 -13.26 -5.95
N GLY A 89 -11.77 -12.60 -6.84
CA GLY A 89 -12.25 -12.28 -8.19
C GLY A 89 -13.28 -11.16 -8.25
N GLY A 90 -13.26 -10.23 -7.30
CA GLY A 90 -14.16 -9.08 -7.21
C GLY A 90 -15.45 -9.34 -6.41
N GLU A 91 -15.49 -10.39 -5.59
CA GLU A 91 -16.65 -10.75 -4.76
C GLU A 91 -16.22 -11.14 -3.34
N LEU A 92 -17.03 -10.75 -2.36
CA LEU A 92 -16.90 -11.18 -0.96
C LEU A 92 -18.30 -11.32 -0.35
N ASP A 93 -18.54 -12.38 0.44
CA ASP A 93 -19.80 -12.61 1.15
C ASP A 93 -21.04 -12.53 0.23
N GLY A 94 -20.92 -13.02 -1.01
CA GLY A 94 -21.97 -12.97 -2.05
C GLY A 94 -22.21 -11.59 -2.65
N GLN A 95 -21.42 -10.57 -2.29
CA GLN A 95 -21.50 -9.22 -2.83
C GLN A 95 -20.40 -8.99 -3.87
N ARG A 96 -20.80 -8.84 -5.13
CA ARG A 96 -19.90 -8.59 -6.24
C ARG A 96 -19.71 -7.09 -6.47
N ILE A 97 -18.46 -6.63 -6.42
CA ILE A 97 -18.08 -5.25 -6.73
C ILE A 97 -17.39 -5.10 -8.09
N LEU A 98 -16.77 -6.17 -8.60
CA LEU A 98 -16.12 -6.22 -9.90
C LEU A 98 -16.34 -7.58 -10.56
N SER A 99 -16.39 -7.61 -11.89
CA SER A 99 -16.38 -8.88 -12.61
C SER A 99 -14.98 -9.51 -12.56
N PRO A 100 -14.84 -10.85 -12.53
CA PRO A 100 -13.52 -11.49 -12.50
C PRO A 100 -12.70 -11.15 -13.75
N LYS A 101 -13.37 -10.99 -14.90
CA LYS A 101 -12.72 -10.62 -16.17
C LYS A 101 -12.18 -9.20 -16.15
N THR A 102 -12.94 -8.26 -15.57
CA THR A 102 -12.50 -6.88 -15.37
C THR A 102 -11.28 -6.84 -14.46
N LEU A 103 -11.33 -7.56 -13.33
CA LEU A 103 -10.20 -7.60 -12.40
C LEU A 103 -8.95 -8.22 -13.03
N ALA A 104 -9.10 -9.30 -13.80
CA ALA A 104 -8.00 -9.88 -14.56
C ALA A 104 -7.38 -8.87 -15.54
N TYR A 105 -8.21 -8.06 -16.22
CA TYR A 105 -7.73 -7.01 -17.12
C TYR A 105 -7.02 -5.87 -16.38
N MET A 106 -7.55 -5.43 -15.23
CA MET A 106 -6.95 -4.37 -14.39
C MET A 106 -5.56 -4.76 -13.89
N ARG A 107 -5.27 -6.06 -13.74
CA ARG A 107 -3.96 -6.59 -13.31
C ARG A 107 -2.98 -6.82 -14.44
N LEU A 108 -3.33 -6.56 -15.70
CA LEU A 108 -2.35 -6.58 -16.78
C LEU A 108 -1.44 -5.36 -16.69
N ASN A 109 -0.19 -5.50 -17.11
CA ASN A 109 0.67 -4.35 -17.34
C ASN A 109 0.09 -3.49 -18.47
N GLN A 110 -0.35 -2.28 -18.14
CA GLN A 110 -0.94 -1.32 -19.07
C GLN A 110 0.10 -0.38 -19.69
N LEU A 111 1.37 -0.53 -19.30
CA LEU A 111 2.45 0.29 -19.84
C LEU A 111 2.77 -0.11 -21.29
N PRO A 112 3.07 0.87 -22.16
CA PRO A 112 3.29 0.61 -23.58
C PRO A 112 4.49 -0.32 -23.79
N GLN A 113 4.38 -1.20 -24.79
CA GLN A 113 5.45 -2.14 -25.18
C GLN A 113 5.87 -3.07 -24.05
N ASN A 114 4.98 -3.32 -23.07
CA ASN A 114 5.24 -4.14 -21.88
C ASN A 114 6.47 -3.67 -21.08
N LYS A 115 6.73 -2.36 -21.08
CA LYS A 115 7.80 -1.75 -20.28
C LYS A 115 7.45 -1.77 -18.79
N ASP A 116 8.48 -1.67 -17.95
CA ASP A 116 8.31 -1.46 -16.52
C ASP A 116 8.19 0.03 -16.17
N MET A 117 7.90 0.31 -14.90
CA MET A 117 7.77 1.66 -14.37
C MET A 117 9.09 2.42 -14.44
N ALA A 118 10.24 1.75 -14.36
CA ALA A 118 11.55 2.39 -14.43
C ALA A 118 11.78 3.03 -15.81
N ALA A 119 11.25 2.43 -16.87
CA ALA A 119 11.32 2.96 -18.24
C ALA A 119 10.31 4.09 -18.55
N MET A 120 9.39 4.42 -17.64
CA MET A 120 8.31 5.39 -17.89
C MET A 120 8.55 6.80 -17.35
N GLY A 121 9.55 6.99 -16.49
CA GLY A 121 9.73 8.25 -15.79
C GLY A 121 11.16 8.54 -15.39
N GLN A 122 11.34 9.67 -14.70
CA GLN A 122 12.62 9.96 -14.06
C GLN A 122 12.82 9.00 -12.88
N PRO A 123 14.07 8.59 -12.59
CA PRO A 123 14.38 7.88 -11.37
C PRO A 123 13.87 8.69 -10.17
N VAL A 124 12.82 8.19 -9.53
CA VAL A 124 12.34 8.69 -8.25
C VAL A 124 12.66 7.65 -7.21
N TRP A 125 13.13 8.12 -6.06
CA TRP A 125 13.47 7.24 -4.97
C TRP A 125 12.21 6.72 -4.30
N SER A 126 11.96 5.42 -4.49
CA SER A 126 10.86 4.64 -3.92
C SER A 126 11.44 3.51 -3.07
N GLU A 127 10.72 3.10 -2.02
CA GLU A 127 11.10 1.93 -1.22
C GLU A 127 11.03 0.63 -2.04
N THR A 128 10.10 0.55 -2.99
CA THR A 128 9.96 -0.57 -3.93
C THR A 128 10.66 -0.23 -5.25
N SER A 129 11.39 -1.21 -5.79
CA SER A 129 11.98 -1.12 -7.14
C SER A 129 10.90 -0.86 -8.19
N TYR A 130 11.27 -0.15 -9.24
CA TYR A 130 10.44 0.01 -10.44
C TYR A 130 10.89 -0.89 -11.60
N GLU A 131 12.06 -1.53 -11.47
CA GLU A 131 12.55 -2.52 -12.42
C GLU A 131 11.76 -3.82 -12.26
N GLY A 132 11.32 -4.44 -13.35
CA GLY A 132 10.52 -5.66 -13.29
C GLY A 132 9.11 -5.47 -12.71
N ILE A 133 8.69 -4.22 -12.51
CA ILE A 133 7.36 -3.83 -12.01
C ILE A 133 6.64 -2.99 -13.08
N GLY A 134 5.53 -3.51 -13.60
CA GLY A 134 4.60 -2.79 -14.46
C GLY A 134 3.56 -1.99 -13.68
N PHE A 135 2.63 -1.36 -14.39
CA PHE A 135 1.50 -0.65 -13.77
C PHE A 135 0.18 -1.07 -14.42
N GLY A 136 -0.74 -1.54 -13.60
CA GLY A 136 -2.10 -1.91 -14.00
C GLY A 136 -3.08 -0.74 -13.88
N ILE A 137 -4.36 -1.05 -13.83
CA ILE A 137 -5.40 -0.07 -13.53
C ILE A 137 -5.60 -0.05 -12.01
N GLY A 138 -4.88 0.86 -11.34
CA GLY A 138 -5.04 1.14 -9.91
C GLY A 138 -3.87 0.69 -9.02
N TRP A 139 -2.93 -0.10 -9.52
CA TRP A 139 -1.83 -0.67 -8.73
C TRP A 139 -0.60 -0.99 -9.58
N ALA A 140 0.54 -1.13 -8.91
CA ALA A 140 1.72 -1.74 -9.47
C ALA A 140 1.50 -3.25 -9.66
N VAL A 141 2.16 -3.84 -10.67
CA VAL A 141 2.04 -5.26 -11.00
C VAL A 141 3.44 -5.83 -11.22
N VAL A 142 3.78 -6.94 -10.58
CA VAL A 142 5.04 -7.63 -10.81
C VAL A 142 5.02 -8.31 -12.18
N ILE A 143 5.90 -7.90 -13.08
CA ILE A 143 6.05 -8.52 -14.41
C ILE A 143 7.24 -9.48 -14.48
N ASP A 144 8.28 -9.24 -13.67
CA ASP A 144 9.45 -10.10 -13.53
C ASP A 144 10.03 -10.02 -12.10
N PRO A 145 9.74 -11.01 -11.23
CA PRO A 145 10.25 -11.06 -9.86
C PRO A 145 11.78 -11.06 -9.76
N ALA A 146 12.48 -11.67 -10.72
CA ALA A 146 13.95 -11.76 -10.70
C ALA A 146 14.57 -10.39 -10.96
N THR A 147 14.07 -9.68 -11.98
CA THR A 147 14.47 -8.29 -12.26
C THR A 147 14.07 -7.35 -11.10
N ALA A 148 12.88 -7.54 -10.52
CA ALA A 148 12.43 -6.76 -9.36
C ALA A 148 13.18 -7.08 -8.05
N ASN A 149 13.99 -8.14 -8.03
CA ASN A 149 14.75 -8.62 -6.89
C ASN A 149 13.88 -8.83 -5.62
N ILE A 150 12.73 -9.47 -5.81
CA ILE A 150 11.77 -9.80 -4.75
C ILE A 150 11.24 -11.22 -4.93
N VAL A 151 11.03 -11.94 -3.82
CA VAL A 151 10.37 -13.26 -3.84
C VAL A 151 8.86 -13.03 -3.89
N THR A 152 8.24 -13.39 -5.00
CA THR A 152 6.80 -13.25 -5.28
C THR A 152 6.44 -13.92 -6.62
N SER A 153 5.15 -13.97 -6.95
CA SER A 153 4.65 -14.45 -8.23
C SER A 153 4.55 -13.34 -9.28
N VAL A 154 4.67 -13.73 -10.56
CA VAL A 154 4.28 -12.85 -11.68
C VAL A 154 2.78 -12.55 -11.56
N GLY A 155 2.41 -11.29 -11.65
CA GLY A 155 1.02 -10.83 -11.49
C GLY A 155 0.61 -10.51 -10.05
N GLU A 156 1.50 -10.66 -9.06
CA GLU A 156 1.33 -10.01 -7.75
C GLU A 156 1.11 -8.52 -7.99
N HIS A 157 0.10 -7.96 -7.36
CA HIS A 157 -0.23 -6.55 -7.50
C HIS A 157 -0.34 -5.89 -6.13
N HIS A 158 0.15 -4.66 -6.06
CA HIS A 158 0.38 -3.98 -4.80
C HIS A 158 0.30 -2.47 -4.92
N TRP A 159 0.09 -1.83 -3.76
CA TRP A 159 0.25 -0.39 -3.63
C TRP A 159 0.59 -0.02 -2.19
N GLY A 160 1.09 1.20 -2.00
CA GLY A 160 1.51 1.70 -0.71
C GLY A 160 1.08 3.13 -0.44
N GLY A 161 1.02 3.49 0.84
CA GLY A 161 0.80 4.86 1.30
C GLY A 161 2.08 5.51 1.80
N ALA A 162 2.08 6.85 1.83
CA ALA A 162 3.21 7.64 2.34
C ALA A 162 3.53 7.34 3.81
N ALA A 163 2.52 6.95 4.60
CA ALA A 163 2.63 6.58 6.01
C ALA A 163 3.18 5.16 6.23
N SER A 164 3.97 4.64 5.28
CA SER A 164 4.51 3.26 5.26
C SER A 164 3.45 2.14 5.26
N THR A 165 2.18 2.46 5.00
CA THR A 165 1.16 1.43 4.75
C THR A 165 1.46 0.72 3.42
N PHE A 166 1.12 -0.56 3.35
CA PHE A 166 1.35 -1.37 2.17
C PHE A 166 0.37 -2.54 2.12
N PHE A 167 -0.03 -2.93 0.91
CA PHE A 167 -0.71 -4.20 0.69
C PHE A 167 -0.21 -4.82 -0.60
N TRP A 168 -0.29 -6.14 -0.68
CA TRP A 168 -0.16 -6.87 -1.94
C TRP A 168 -1.13 -8.04 -1.96
N ILE A 169 -1.45 -8.48 -3.18
CA ILE A 169 -2.32 -9.60 -3.46
C ILE A 169 -1.61 -10.46 -4.49
N ASP A 170 -1.43 -11.72 -4.15
CA ASP A 170 -0.86 -12.76 -4.99
C ASP A 170 -1.92 -13.83 -5.30
N PRO A 171 -2.55 -13.77 -6.48
CA PRO A 171 -3.55 -14.76 -6.88
C PRO A 171 -2.97 -16.15 -7.15
N VAL A 172 -1.66 -16.29 -7.33
CA VAL A 172 -1.01 -17.60 -7.57
C VAL A 172 -0.92 -18.37 -6.26
N GLU A 173 -0.56 -17.67 -5.19
CA GLU A 173 -0.43 -18.23 -3.84
C GLU A 173 -1.74 -18.16 -3.01
N ASP A 174 -2.86 -17.77 -3.63
CA ASP A 174 -4.14 -17.46 -2.96
C ASP A 174 -3.97 -16.61 -1.68
N LEU A 175 -3.16 -15.55 -1.80
CA LEU A 175 -2.66 -14.78 -0.67
C LEU A 175 -2.94 -13.30 -0.84
N TYR A 176 -3.28 -12.63 0.27
CA TYR A 176 -3.10 -11.19 0.39
C TYR A 176 -2.40 -10.85 1.70
N THR A 177 -1.72 -9.71 1.73
CA THR A 177 -1.19 -9.14 2.97
C THR A 177 -1.55 -7.67 3.06
N VAL A 178 -1.93 -7.23 4.26
CA VAL A 178 -2.14 -5.82 4.59
C VAL A 178 -1.23 -5.46 5.76
N PHE A 179 -0.41 -4.44 5.56
CA PHE A 179 0.50 -3.89 6.56
C PHE A 179 0.16 -2.42 6.79
N LEU A 180 -0.24 -2.08 8.01
CA LEU A 180 -0.57 -0.72 8.40
C LEU A 180 0.36 -0.24 9.52
N THR A 181 0.95 0.93 9.30
CA THR A 181 1.70 1.69 10.30
C THR A 181 1.46 3.18 10.03
N GLN A 182 2.08 4.05 10.82
CA GLN A 182 1.93 5.51 10.74
C GLN A 182 3.29 6.21 10.83
N LEU A 183 4.16 5.94 9.85
CA LEU A 183 5.48 6.54 9.74
C LEU A 183 5.72 7.08 8.32
N VAL A 184 6.05 8.37 8.20
CA VAL A 184 6.37 9.02 6.92
C VAL A 184 7.84 9.45 6.91
N PRO A 185 8.57 9.33 5.78
CA PRO A 185 8.14 8.70 4.53
C PRO A 185 8.23 7.17 4.58
N SER A 186 7.56 6.49 3.64
CA SER A 186 7.63 5.03 3.49
C SER A 186 9.04 4.48 3.28
N SER A 187 9.96 5.29 2.77
CA SER A 187 11.36 4.91 2.56
C SER A 187 12.21 4.91 3.84
N THR A 188 11.63 5.23 5.01
CA THR A 188 12.39 5.32 6.27
C THR A 188 13.04 3.98 6.66
N TYR A 189 12.32 2.88 6.44
CA TYR A 189 12.79 1.52 6.72
C TYR A 189 12.37 0.61 5.56
N PRO A 190 13.12 -0.46 5.25
CA PRO A 190 12.81 -1.37 4.14
C PRO A 190 11.68 -2.36 4.49
N LEU A 191 10.61 -1.89 5.15
CA LEU A 191 9.56 -2.74 5.73
C LEU A 191 8.84 -3.58 4.68
N ARG A 192 8.56 -3.03 3.50
CA ARG A 192 7.81 -3.71 2.44
C ARG A 192 8.58 -4.92 1.91
N ARG A 193 9.88 -4.75 1.64
CA ARG A 193 10.73 -5.83 1.13
C ARG A 193 10.96 -6.91 2.18
N GLU A 194 11.32 -6.51 3.39
CA GLU A 194 11.63 -7.46 4.47
C GLU A 194 10.36 -8.24 4.88
N LEU A 195 9.21 -7.58 5.02
CA LEU A 195 7.95 -8.25 5.34
C LEU A 195 7.56 -9.24 4.24
N ARG A 196 7.62 -8.84 2.96
CA ARG A 196 7.32 -9.72 1.83
C ARG A 196 8.18 -10.98 1.88
N ALA A 197 9.50 -10.83 2.01
CA ALA A 197 10.41 -11.98 2.10
C ALA A 197 10.04 -12.95 3.23
N ARG A 198 9.65 -12.43 4.40
CA ARG A 198 9.23 -13.26 5.55
C ARG A 198 7.90 -13.98 5.32
N VAL A 199 6.93 -13.31 4.68
CA VAL A 199 5.64 -13.93 4.36
C VAL A 199 5.84 -15.08 3.37
N TYR A 200 6.55 -14.87 2.26
CA TYR A 200 6.77 -15.92 1.27
C TYR A 200 7.65 -17.06 1.81
N GLN A 201 8.62 -16.78 2.67
CA GLN A 201 9.40 -17.82 3.35
C GLN A 201 8.57 -18.70 4.29
N SER A 202 7.39 -18.23 4.71
CA SER A 202 6.50 -18.99 5.60
C SER A 202 5.50 -19.89 4.87
N LEU A 203 5.43 -19.80 3.53
CA LEU A 203 4.65 -20.70 2.71
C LEU A 203 5.38 -22.05 2.64
N ILE A 204 4.73 -23.11 3.10
CA ILE A 204 5.32 -24.45 3.24
C ILE A 204 4.74 -25.50 2.29
N ASP A 205 3.62 -25.19 1.63
CA ASP A 205 2.92 -26.08 0.69
C ASP A 205 2.25 -25.25 -0.42
#